data_AF-A0AAU6XW42-F1
#
_entry.id   AF-A0AAU6XW42-F1
#
_cell.length_a   1.000
_cell.length_b   1.000
_cell.length_c   1.000
_cell.angle_alpha   90.00
_cell.angle_beta   90.00
_cell.angle_gamma   90.00
#
_symmetry.space_group_name_H-M   'P 1'
#
loop_
_entity.id
_entity.type
_entity.pdbx_description
1 polymer ?
#
loop_
_entity_poly.entity_id
_entity_poly.type
_entity_poly.pdbx_seq_one_letter_code
_entity_poly.pdbx_strand_id
1 'polypeptide(L)'
;MQKTRTLLFQFYKPFLYYHLSFSGLSLYLLLSQGAIAFILALPLKMMGYVGFVFYQHYFHQREYFYYRNAGISMRRLYLYSCIPDFCLYSLLACLSIFIHNRYA
;
A
#
# COMPACT_ATOMS: atom_id res chain seq x y z
N MET A 1 -1.60 -23.36 -9.20
CA MET A 1 -1.11 -21.97 -9.02
C MET A 1 -2.17 -20.88 -9.24
N GLN A 2 -3.28 -21.11 -9.96
CA GLN A 2 -4.31 -20.08 -10.22
C GLN A 2 -5.06 -19.55 -8.97
N LYS A 3 -5.23 -20.35 -7.91
CA LYS A 3 -6.00 -19.93 -6.71
C LYS A 3 -5.31 -18.86 -5.86
N THR A 4 -3.98 -18.79 -5.88
CA THR A 4 -3.20 -17.87 -5.02
C THR A 4 -3.36 -16.40 -5.42
N ARG A 5 -3.45 -16.10 -6.72
CA ARG A 5 -3.68 -14.74 -7.21
C ARG A 5 -5.05 -14.21 -6.83
N THR A 6 -6.09 -15.03 -6.95
CA THR A 6 -7.45 -14.66 -6.55
C THR A 6 -7.55 -14.40 -5.06
N LEU A 7 -6.89 -15.22 -4.24
CA LEU A 7 -6.83 -15.04 -2.79
C LEU A 7 -6.08 -13.75 -2.40
N LEU A 8 -4.94 -13.46 -3.04
CA LEU A 8 -4.22 -12.19 -2.86
C LEU A 8 -5.09 -10.99 -3.23
N PHE A 9 -5.79 -11.08 -4.36
CA PHE A 9 -6.65 -9.99 -4.80
C PHE A 9 -7.83 -9.79 -3.84
N GLN A 10 -8.45 -10.86 -3.34
CA GLN A 10 -9.51 -10.75 -2.34
C GLN A 10 -9.01 -10.16 -1.02
N PHE A 11 -7.82 -10.53 -0.57
CA PHE A 11 -7.15 -9.99 0.62
C PHE A 11 -6.87 -8.48 0.47
N TYR A 12 -6.44 -8.05 -0.71
CA TYR A 12 -6.05 -6.66 -0.98
C TYR A 12 -7.22 -5.74 -1.35
N LYS A 13 -8.24 -6.25 -2.04
CA LYS A 13 -9.38 -5.49 -2.58
C LYS A 13 -10.05 -4.53 -1.59
N PRO A 14 -10.45 -4.93 -0.37
CA PRO A 14 -11.13 -4.01 0.55
C PRO A 14 -10.25 -2.84 0.95
N PHE A 15 -8.93 -3.02 0.92
CA PHE A 15 -7.97 -2.03 1.37
C PHE A 15 -7.33 -1.24 0.23
N LEU A 16 -7.53 -1.65 -1.02
CA LEU A 16 -7.00 -0.99 -2.21
C LEU A 16 -7.38 0.49 -2.25
N TYR A 17 -8.66 0.83 -1.99
CA TYR A 17 -9.11 2.22 -2.00
C TYR A 17 -8.52 3.06 -0.87
N TYR A 18 -8.37 2.48 0.32
CA TYR A 18 -7.73 3.15 1.45
C TYR A 18 -6.23 3.39 1.16
N HIS A 19 -5.52 2.39 0.63
CA HIS A 19 -4.12 2.58 0.27
C HIS A 19 -3.94 3.60 -0.86
N LEU A 20 -4.83 3.61 -1.85
CA LEU A 20 -4.79 4.57 -2.94
C LEU A 20 -5.06 6.01 -2.47
N SER A 21 -5.95 6.24 -1.51
CA SER A 21 -6.22 7.60 -1.02
C SER A 21 -5.00 8.19 -0.30
N PHE A 22 -4.36 7.45 0.61
CA PHE A 22 -3.12 7.90 1.27
C PHE A 22 -1.95 8.06 0.29
N SER A 23 -1.84 7.15 -0.69
CA SER A 23 -0.80 7.26 -1.73
C SER A 23 -1.03 8.47 -2.62
N GLY A 24 -2.28 8.72 -3.04
CA GLY A 24 -2.65 9.84 -3.89
C GLY A 24 -2.43 11.20 -3.19
N LEU A 25 -2.88 11.34 -1.95
CA LEU A 25 -2.61 12.53 -1.14
C LEU A 25 -1.11 12.77 -0.97
N SER A 26 -0.34 11.71 -0.69
CA SER A 26 1.11 11.82 -0.55
C SER A 26 1.80 12.27 -1.84
N LEU A 27 1.44 11.68 -2.97
CA LEU A 27 1.98 12.06 -4.28
C LEU A 27 1.59 13.49 -4.66
N TYR A 28 0.36 13.91 -4.35
CA TYR A 28 -0.09 15.28 -4.55
C TYR A 28 0.75 16.30 -3.76
N LEU A 29 1.10 15.99 -2.51
CA LEU A 29 2.00 16.82 -1.70
C LEU A 29 3.40 16.91 -2.33
N LEU A 30 3.94 15.79 -2.80
CA LEU A 30 5.25 15.77 -3.47
C LEU A 30 5.27 16.52 -4.80
N LEU A 31 4.18 16.45 -5.57
CA LEU A 31 4.05 17.21 -6.82
C LEU A 31 3.94 18.72 -6.58
N SER A 32 3.33 19.14 -5.48
CA SER A 32 3.08 20.56 -5.19
C SER A 32 4.23 21.26 -4.47
N GLN A 33 4.99 20.56 -3.63
CA GLN A 33 6.04 21.14 -2.78
C GLN A 33 7.41 20.47 -2.96
N GLY A 34 7.52 19.49 -3.87
CA GLY A 34 8.77 18.81 -4.18
C GLY A 34 9.32 18.00 -3.01
N ALA A 35 10.65 17.98 -2.91
CA ALA A 35 11.36 17.17 -1.92
C ALA A 35 11.12 17.62 -0.47
N ILE A 36 10.74 18.88 -0.22
CA ILE A 36 10.49 19.39 1.14
C ILE A 36 9.27 18.69 1.76
N ALA A 37 8.24 18.39 0.96
CA ALA A 37 7.06 17.67 1.42
C ALA A 37 7.33 16.21 1.78
N PHE A 38 8.52 15.67 1.53
CA PHE A 38 8.85 14.28 1.84
C PHE A 38 8.67 13.95 3.34
N ILE A 39 8.92 14.93 4.21
CA ILE A 39 8.75 14.78 5.67
C ILE A 39 7.29 14.53 6.08
N LEU A 40 6.32 14.97 5.29
CA LEU A 40 4.89 14.76 5.52
C LEU A 40 4.33 13.62 4.65
N ALA A 41 4.80 13.53 3.42
CA ALA A 41 4.39 12.53 2.43
C ALA A 41 4.70 11.09 2.89
N LEU A 42 5.90 10.86 3.44
CA LEU A 42 6.31 9.52 3.86
C LEU A 42 5.49 9.00 5.07
N PRO A 43 5.31 9.76 6.17
CA PRO A 43 4.41 9.35 7.25
C PRO A 43 2.98 9.10 6.78
N LEU A 44 2.46 9.93 5.88
CA LEU A 44 1.12 9.77 5.33
C LEU A 44 0.97 8.43 4.58
N LYS A 45 1.95 8.07 3.73
CA LYS A 45 1.97 6.74 3.10
C LYS A 45 2.04 5.61 4.14
N MET A 46 2.82 5.80 5.20
CA MET A 46 2.95 4.82 6.29
C MET A 46 1.65 4.63 7.08
N MET A 47 0.84 5.68 7.29
CA MET A 47 -0.49 5.57 7.90
C MET A 47 -1.41 4.65 7.08
N GLY A 48 -1.24 4.63 5.76
CA GLY A 48 -1.85 3.63 4.86
C GLY A 48 -1.57 2.20 5.33
N TYR A 49 -0.30 1.86 5.54
CA TYR A 49 0.11 0.50 5.94
C TYR A 49 -0.28 0.18 7.39
N VAL A 50 -0.24 1.16 8.28
CA VAL A 50 -0.69 0.96 9.68
C VAL A 50 -2.18 0.63 9.70
N GLY A 51 -3.00 1.36 8.93
CA GLY A 51 -4.42 1.05 8.76
C GLY A 51 -4.64 -0.36 8.20
N PHE A 52 -3.78 -0.81 7.28
CA PHE A 52 -3.88 -2.13 6.66
C PHE A 52 -3.66 -3.24 7.69
N VAL A 53 -2.57 -3.13 8.43
CA VAL A 53 -2.23 -4.08 9.49
C VAL A 53 -3.31 -4.09 10.57
N PHE A 54 -3.82 -2.92 10.96
CA PHE A 54 -4.88 -2.81 11.96
C PHE A 54 -6.19 -3.46 11.49
N TYR A 55 -6.62 -3.17 10.26
CA TYR A 55 -7.81 -3.78 9.67
C TYR A 55 -7.69 -5.31 9.64
N GLN A 56 -6.59 -5.81 9.11
CA GLN A 56 -6.35 -7.24 9.00
C GLN A 56 -6.25 -7.91 10.37
N HIS A 57 -5.64 -7.25 11.36
CA HIS A 57 -5.61 -7.73 12.73
C HIS A 57 -7.02 -7.81 13.34
N TYR A 58 -7.88 -6.80 13.11
CA TYR A 58 -9.23 -6.77 13.63
C TYR A 58 -10.13 -7.85 13.02
N PHE A 59 -10.05 -8.04 11.70
CA PHE A 59 -10.84 -9.07 10.99
C PHE A 59 -10.18 -10.46 11.01
N HIS A 60 -9.13 -10.63 11.85
CA HIS A 60 -8.27 -11.79 11.78
C HIS A 60 -9.02 -13.11 12.00
N GLN A 61 -10.00 -13.13 12.89
CA GLN A 61 -10.65 -14.38 13.27
C GLN A 61 -11.52 -14.99 12.15
N ARG A 62 -12.04 -14.19 11.22
CA ARG A 62 -12.96 -14.67 10.16
C ARG A 62 -12.24 -14.91 8.84
N GLU A 63 -11.37 -13.99 8.45
CA GLU A 63 -10.68 -14.07 7.16
C GLU A 63 -9.55 -15.11 7.19
N TYR A 64 -8.89 -15.31 8.34
CA TYR A 64 -7.66 -16.10 8.39
C TYR A 64 -7.91 -17.61 8.33
N PHE A 65 -9.12 -18.07 8.68
CA PHE A 65 -9.51 -19.48 8.50
C PHE A 65 -9.46 -19.89 7.03
N TYR A 66 -9.95 -19.04 6.12
CA TYR A 66 -9.95 -19.33 4.68
C TYR A 66 -8.54 -19.43 4.11
N TYR A 67 -7.65 -18.49 4.46
CA TYR A 67 -6.28 -18.49 3.94
C TYR A 67 -5.41 -19.61 4.55
N ARG A 68 -5.65 -19.97 5.82
CA ARG A 68 -4.95 -21.07 6.49
C ARG A 68 -5.34 -22.43 5.92
N ASN A 69 -6.62 -22.64 5.61
CA ASN A 69 -7.10 -23.86 4.94
C ASN A 69 -6.56 -23.98 3.50
N ALA A 70 -6.19 -22.86 2.87
CA ALA A 70 -5.52 -22.84 1.57
C ALA A 70 -4.00 -23.06 1.64
N GLY A 71 -3.40 -23.24 2.83
CA GLY A 71 -1.97 -23.46 3.02
C GLY A 71 -1.09 -22.23 2.78
N ILE A 72 -1.67 -21.03 2.75
CA ILE A 72 -0.93 -19.79 2.51
C ILE A 72 -0.60 -19.14 3.85
N SER A 73 0.69 -18.85 4.07
CA SER A 73 1.11 -18.12 5.26
C SER A 73 0.75 -16.64 5.15
N MET A 74 0.25 -16.08 6.25
CA MET A 74 -0.13 -14.67 6.31
C MET A 74 1.01 -13.72 5.98
N ARG A 75 2.22 -14.02 6.47
CA ARG A 75 3.42 -13.25 6.14
C ARG A 75 3.62 -13.11 4.63
N ARG A 76 3.36 -14.17 3.85
CA ARG A 76 3.46 -14.10 2.38
C ARG A 76 2.40 -13.19 1.77
N LEU A 77 1.16 -13.21 2.28
CA LEU A 77 0.11 -12.30 1.82
C LEU A 77 0.47 -10.83 2.07
N TYR A 78 0.97 -10.49 3.27
CA TYR A 78 1.44 -9.14 3.56
C TYR A 78 2.60 -8.73 2.66
N LEU A 79 3.65 -9.56 2.54
CA LEU A 79 4.82 -9.23 1.71
C LEU A 79 4.44 -9.06 0.24
N TYR A 80 3.64 -9.96 -0.33
CA TYR A 80 3.20 -9.87 -1.72
C TYR A 80 2.23 -8.73 -2.01
N SER A 81 1.61 -8.14 -0.98
CA SER A 81 0.75 -6.97 -1.15
C SER A 81 1.55 -5.67 -0.96
N CYS A 82 2.30 -5.56 0.13
CA CYS A 82 2.96 -4.33 0.54
C CYS A 82 4.23 -4.03 -0.26
N ILE A 83 5.04 -5.04 -0.62
CA ILE A 83 6.30 -4.82 -1.37
C ILE A 83 6.03 -4.20 -2.74
N PRO A 84 5.21 -4.81 -3.62
CA PRO A 84 4.99 -4.24 -4.95
C PRO A 84 4.31 -2.87 -4.89
N ASP A 85 3.40 -2.66 -3.94
CA ASP A 85 2.77 -1.35 -3.70
C ASP A 85 3.79 -0.29 -3.26
N PHE A 86 4.70 -0.64 -2.35
CA PHE A 86 5.75 0.27 -1.89
C PHE A 86 6.76 0.61 -3.00
N CYS A 87 7.16 -0.38 -3.79
CA CYS A 87 8.04 -0.17 -4.95
C CYS A 87 7.38 0.76 -5.98
N LEU A 88 6.11 0.52 -6.30
CA LEU A 88 5.35 1.36 -7.22
C LEU A 88 5.22 2.79 -6.69
N TYR A 89 4.87 2.95 -5.42
CA TYR A 89 4.80 4.25 -4.77
C TYR A 89 6.15 4.98 -4.80
N SER A 90 7.26 4.29 -4.53
CA SER A 90 8.60 4.89 -4.53
C SER A 90 8.98 5.41 -5.92
N LEU A 91 8.68 4.66 -6.98
CA LEU A 91 8.87 5.11 -8.37
C LEU A 91 8.05 6.36 -8.66
N LEU A 92 6.78 6.37 -8.29
CA LEU A 92 5.88 7.52 -8.49
C LEU A 92 6.31 8.74 -7.67
N ALA A 93 6.81 8.55 -6.45
CA ALA A 93 7.31 9.62 -5.61
C ALA A 93 8.55 10.27 -6.22
N CYS A 94 9.51 9.47 -6.71
CA CYS A 94 10.68 9.98 -7.43
C CYS A 94 10.28 10.76 -8.69
N LEU A 95 9.34 10.22 -9.49
CA LEU A 95 8.82 10.91 -10.67
C LEU A 95 8.13 12.23 -10.30
N SER A 96 7.35 12.24 -9.21
CA SER A 96 6.64 13.43 -8.74
C SER A 96 7.60 14.56 -8.37
N ILE A 97 8.66 14.23 -7.63
CA ILE A 97 9.71 15.19 -7.25
C ILE A 97 10.46 15.68 -8.50
N PHE A 98 10.78 14.78 -9.43
CA PHE A 98 11.46 15.14 -10.68
C PHE A 98 10.63 16.11 -11.52
N ILE A 99 9.32 15.84 -11.66
CA ILE A 99 8.38 16.71 -12.38
C ILE A 99 8.30 18.07 -11.68
N HIS A 100 8.13 18.09 -10.35
CA HIS A 100 8.09 19.34 -9.58
C HIS A 100 9.33 20.20 -9.86
N ASN A 101 10.53 19.64 -9.71
CA ASN A 101 11.78 20.37 -9.93
C ASN A 101 11.97 20.88 -11.38
N ARG A 102 11.22 20.33 -12.34
CA ARG A 102 11.31 20.73 -13.75
C ARG A 102 10.34 21.85 -14.12
N TYR A 103 9.20 21.95 -13.42
CA TYR A 103 8.08 22.81 -13.81
C TYR A 103 7.62 23.81 -12.73
N ALA A 104 8.11 23.68 -11.49
CA ALA A 104 7.90 24.64 -10.40
C ALA A 104 9.07 25.65 -10.34
#